data_AF-R8BQZ6-F1
#
_entry.id   AF-R8BQZ6-F1
#
_cell.length_a   1.000
_cell.length_b   1.000
_cell.length_c   1.000
_cell.angle_alpha   90.00
_cell.angle_beta   90.00
_cell.angle_gamma   90.00
#
_symmetry.space_group_name_H-M   'P 1'
#
loop_
_entity.id
_entity.type
_entity.pdbx_description
1 polymer ?
#
loop_
_entity_poly.entity_id
_entity_poly.type
_entity_poly.pdbx_seq_one_letter_code
_entity_poly.pdbx_strand_id
1 'polypeptide(L)'
;MMDGLSADAQEEQGRDVDDGIFHGYLSIIHHTFPLLPAVKSRLQEQLGQCSLLLREAFIEALNATMKSFAVPNAEGDSRAANRLLGDWEAETAERSTVSDLIHLQTLILMIIEADNHGPASLKGQHPGPSKSSLIGRAVGVAYSLSLQRSHIDSSIDVQPELDTDHVLGIRAWWILVIIDRWNAIGTADPMMIPNDTVTLSAGLKLVFGEAIYRFIMLSYIIGHWLPASLTAPESLGPGSGAAASAAFNVNMEMWRADFPPDITPADFPVVHLAYWHCRLLAYLFMPSALATDIVWASKELVRLLVENPSLLSPLSHHFTCLASLSLLELTKVEKTREEATQLLKQILESHIAPSSWDSSIRDKIAETVRPSTSSGAEVQGLQHLADLAAATEVSTGAAPEIKTDDVPKFRTSDTYDDLGFDPRPMLRAGYLNALNLSTS
;
A
#
# COMPACT_ATOMS: atom_id res chain seq x y z
N MET A 1 -25.61 0.99 63.94
CA MET A 1 -24.33 1.53 63.45
C MET A 1 -23.60 0.39 62.76
N MET A 2 -24.05 0.06 61.55
CA MET A 2 -23.44 -0.85 60.58
C MET A 2 -24.16 -0.53 59.28
N ASP A 3 -23.53 0.27 58.42
CA ASP A 3 -23.79 0.41 56.98
C ASP A 3 -22.75 1.40 56.47
N GLY A 4 -21.87 0.97 55.58
CA GLY A 4 -20.88 1.85 54.97
C GLY A 4 -19.57 1.18 54.58
N LEU A 5 -19.59 -0.02 54.00
CA LEU A 5 -18.44 -0.60 53.32
C LEU A 5 -18.91 -1.52 52.17
N SER A 6 -19.46 -0.97 51.09
CA SER A 6 -19.53 -1.69 49.80
C SER A 6 -19.87 -0.81 48.58
N ALA A 7 -19.47 0.47 48.55
CA ALA A 7 -19.71 1.33 47.38
C ALA A 7 -18.44 1.62 46.54
N ASP A 8 -17.25 1.54 47.13
CA ASP A 8 -15.99 1.94 46.47
C ASP A 8 -15.22 0.75 45.85
N ALA A 9 -15.91 -0.35 45.52
CA ALA A 9 -15.30 -1.54 44.89
C ALA A 9 -15.90 -1.87 43.50
N GLN A 10 -16.56 -0.88 42.88
CA GLN A 10 -16.98 -0.94 41.46
C GLN A 10 -16.10 -0.04 40.56
N GLU A 11 -14.98 0.46 41.05
CA GLU A 11 -14.12 1.40 40.33
C GLU A 11 -13.10 0.65 39.44
N GLU A 12 -13.11 1.01 38.15
CA GLU A 12 -12.21 0.63 37.04
C GLU A 12 -12.49 -0.66 36.23
N GLN A 13 -13.75 -1.05 36.03
CA GLN A 13 -14.07 -1.98 34.94
C GLN A 13 -14.04 -1.21 33.59
N GLY A 14 -12.91 -1.24 32.89
CA GLY A 14 -12.79 -0.69 31.53
C GLY A 14 -13.76 -1.35 30.55
N ARG A 15 -14.02 -0.69 29.42
CA ARG A 15 -14.93 -1.19 28.37
C ARG A 15 -14.42 -2.53 27.81
N ASP A 16 -15.36 -3.33 27.34
CA ASP A 16 -15.07 -4.56 26.61
C ASP A 16 -15.06 -4.31 25.10
N VAL A 17 -14.32 -5.13 24.36
CA VAL A 17 -14.34 -5.10 22.88
C VAL A 17 -15.71 -5.58 22.39
N ASP A 18 -16.37 -4.79 21.54
CA ASP A 18 -17.65 -5.16 20.94
C ASP A 18 -17.51 -6.35 19.96
N ASP A 19 -18.49 -7.26 19.94
CA ASP A 19 -18.47 -8.45 19.08
C ASP A 19 -18.54 -8.09 17.58
N GLY A 20 -19.35 -7.10 17.22
CA GLY A 20 -19.48 -6.63 15.85
C GLY A 20 -18.19 -5.97 15.35
N ILE A 21 -17.55 -5.16 16.19
CA ILE A 21 -16.26 -4.54 15.90
C ILE A 21 -15.16 -5.59 15.73
N PHE A 22 -15.08 -6.56 16.63
CA PHE A 22 -14.08 -7.63 16.53
C PHE A 22 -14.30 -8.50 15.28
N HIS A 23 -15.55 -8.85 14.96
CA HIS A 23 -15.87 -9.56 13.73
C HIS A 23 -15.52 -8.75 12.48
N GLY A 24 -15.79 -7.44 12.50
CA GLY A 24 -15.37 -6.51 11.46
C GLY A 24 -13.85 -6.54 11.24
N TYR A 25 -13.07 -6.47 12.33
CA TYR A 25 -11.61 -6.58 12.27
C TYR A 25 -11.15 -7.90 11.61
N LEU A 26 -11.74 -9.03 12.03
CA LEU A 26 -11.40 -10.34 11.46
C LEU A 26 -11.68 -10.42 9.95
N SER A 27 -12.81 -9.85 9.52
CA SER A 27 -13.22 -9.89 8.11
C SER A 27 -12.41 -8.95 7.21
N ILE A 28 -12.11 -7.73 7.66
CA ILE A 28 -11.53 -6.66 6.82
C ILE A 28 -10.02 -6.55 6.96
N ILE A 29 -9.48 -6.74 8.16
CA ILE A 29 -8.07 -6.44 8.44
C ILE A 29 -7.27 -7.72 8.64
N HIS A 30 -7.77 -8.67 9.43
CA HIS A 30 -6.98 -9.83 9.89
C HIS A 30 -6.45 -10.70 8.74
N HIS A 31 -7.17 -10.82 7.62
CA HIS A 31 -6.73 -11.59 6.45
C HIS A 31 -5.52 -10.98 5.72
N THR A 32 -5.25 -9.68 5.95
CA THR A 32 -4.07 -8.98 5.41
C THR A 32 -3.04 -8.71 6.52
N PHE A 33 -3.52 -8.23 7.67
CA PHE A 33 -2.75 -7.85 8.86
C PHE A 33 -3.29 -8.58 10.10
N PRO A 34 -2.88 -9.85 10.34
CA PRO A 34 -3.31 -10.66 11.49
C PRO A 34 -2.64 -10.20 12.80
N LEU A 35 -2.82 -8.93 13.16
CA LEU A 35 -2.19 -8.26 14.28
C LEU A 35 -2.68 -8.75 15.65
N LEU A 36 -3.99 -9.00 15.76
CA LEU A 36 -4.67 -9.39 17.00
C LEU A 36 -4.90 -10.91 17.03
N PRO A 37 -5.15 -11.51 18.21
CA PRO A 37 -5.59 -12.89 18.31
C PRO A 37 -6.82 -13.17 17.44
N ALA A 38 -6.94 -14.38 16.91
CA ALA A 38 -8.13 -14.78 16.15
C ALA A 38 -9.37 -14.95 17.06
N VAL A 39 -9.15 -15.13 18.37
CA VAL A 39 -10.18 -15.36 19.37
C VAL A 39 -10.34 -14.16 20.30
N LYS A 40 -11.56 -13.61 20.38
CA LYS A 40 -11.88 -12.43 21.21
C LYS A 40 -11.53 -12.62 22.69
N SER A 41 -11.82 -13.79 23.25
CA SER A 41 -11.53 -14.06 24.67
C SER A 41 -10.04 -13.95 24.99
N ARG A 42 -9.17 -14.35 24.06
CA ARG A 42 -7.72 -14.20 24.21
C ARG A 42 -7.29 -12.73 24.18
N LEU A 43 -7.86 -11.94 23.27
CA LEU A 43 -7.63 -10.49 23.25
C LEU A 43 -8.08 -9.84 24.57
N GLN A 44 -9.25 -10.22 25.08
CA GLN A 44 -9.78 -9.70 26.34
C GLN A 44 -8.92 -10.10 27.54
N GLU A 45 -8.35 -11.30 27.54
CA GLU A 45 -7.39 -11.73 28.56
C GLU A 45 -6.12 -10.85 28.55
N GLN A 46 -5.59 -10.49 27.37
CA GLN A 46 -4.44 -9.60 27.26
C GLN A 46 -4.78 -8.17 27.72
N LEU A 47 -5.94 -7.65 27.32
CA LEU A 47 -6.43 -6.33 27.77
C LEU A 47 -6.70 -6.31 29.28
N GLY A 48 -7.13 -7.43 29.85
CA GLY A 48 -7.32 -7.64 31.29
C GLY A 48 -6.05 -7.42 32.11
N GLN A 49 -4.87 -7.64 31.50
CA GLN A 49 -3.56 -7.46 32.13
C GLN A 49 -2.99 -6.05 31.99
N CYS A 50 -3.64 -5.19 31.19
CA CYS A 50 -3.22 -3.82 30.94
C CYS A 50 -3.90 -2.84 31.90
N SER A 51 -3.27 -1.69 32.14
CA SER A 51 -3.90 -0.58 32.87
C SER A 51 -5.12 -0.03 32.11
N LEU A 52 -6.00 0.66 32.83
CA LEU A 52 -7.22 1.22 32.25
C LEU A 52 -6.92 2.16 31.08
N LEU A 53 -5.91 3.04 31.20
CA LEU A 53 -5.55 3.97 30.13
C LEU A 53 -5.18 3.25 28.83
N LEU A 54 -4.34 2.22 28.90
CA LEU A 54 -3.92 1.47 27.72
C LEU A 54 -5.09 0.68 27.12
N ARG A 55 -5.93 0.09 27.97
CA ARG A 55 -7.14 -0.63 27.53
C ARG A 55 -8.09 0.31 26.77
N GLU A 56 -8.38 1.47 27.33
CA GLU A 56 -9.26 2.46 26.70
C GLU A 56 -8.63 3.05 25.43
N ALA A 57 -7.32 3.29 25.40
CA ALA A 57 -6.61 3.71 24.20
C ALA A 57 -6.72 2.67 23.07
N PHE A 58 -6.56 1.39 23.40
CA PHE A 58 -6.72 0.30 22.44
C PHE A 58 -8.15 0.23 21.88
N ILE A 59 -9.17 0.33 22.74
CA ILE A 59 -10.58 0.26 22.31
C ILE A 59 -10.93 1.45 21.43
N GLU A 60 -10.50 2.66 21.78
CA GLU A 60 -10.69 3.85 20.94
C GLU A 60 -9.99 3.71 19.59
N ALA A 61 -8.75 3.19 19.57
CA ALA A 61 -8.00 2.95 18.34
C ALA A 61 -8.71 1.92 17.46
N LEU A 62 -9.10 0.76 18.01
CA LEU A 62 -9.80 -0.29 17.27
C LEU A 62 -11.12 0.22 16.69
N ASN A 63 -11.93 0.91 17.49
CA ASN A 63 -13.19 1.48 17.03
C ASN A 63 -12.99 2.54 15.96
N ALA A 64 -11.99 3.43 16.11
CA ALA A 64 -11.65 4.43 15.10
C ALA A 64 -11.21 3.76 13.78
N THR A 65 -10.36 2.74 13.85
CA THR A 65 -9.95 1.95 12.68
C THR A 65 -11.16 1.32 12.00
N MET A 66 -12.05 0.64 12.73
CA MET A 66 -13.21 -0.01 12.11
C MET A 66 -14.23 1.00 11.57
N LYS A 67 -14.37 2.15 12.22
CA LYS A 67 -15.16 3.29 11.72
C LYS A 67 -14.63 3.80 10.39
N SER A 68 -13.31 3.84 10.20
CA SER A 68 -12.70 4.27 8.93
C SER A 68 -13.01 3.33 7.76
N PHE A 69 -13.38 2.07 8.04
CA PHE A 69 -13.91 1.10 7.07
C PHE A 69 -15.45 1.07 7.00
N ALA A 70 -16.13 2.05 7.60
CA ALA A 70 -17.59 2.16 7.66
C ALA A 70 -18.29 0.94 8.30
N VAL A 71 -17.64 0.27 9.27
CA VAL A 71 -18.29 -0.78 10.05
C VAL A 71 -19.42 -0.18 10.92
N PRO A 72 -20.64 -0.76 10.90
CA PRO A 72 -21.75 -0.25 11.68
C PRO A 72 -21.44 -0.19 13.18
N ASN A 73 -21.97 0.83 13.87
CA ASN A 73 -21.81 1.05 15.31
C ASN A 73 -20.36 1.27 15.80
N ALA A 74 -19.39 1.38 14.89
CA ALA A 74 -18.03 1.74 15.25
C ALA A 74 -17.95 3.23 15.65
N GLU A 75 -17.85 3.47 16.95
CA GLU A 75 -17.70 4.79 17.55
C GLU A 75 -16.35 4.87 18.28
N GLY A 76 -15.35 5.45 17.61
CA GLY A 76 -14.04 5.73 18.18
C GLY A 76 -13.46 7.07 17.69
N ASP A 77 -12.53 7.62 18.45
CA ASP A 77 -11.75 8.82 18.12
C ASP A 77 -10.24 8.56 18.29
N SER A 78 -9.49 8.56 17.17
CA SER A 78 -8.04 8.35 17.18
C SER A 78 -7.28 9.43 17.96
N ARG A 79 -7.83 10.63 18.14
CA ARG A 79 -7.23 11.65 19.03
C ARG A 79 -7.40 11.30 20.50
N ALA A 80 -8.55 10.73 20.87
CA ALA A 80 -8.77 10.24 22.23
C ALA A 80 -7.83 9.08 22.54
N ALA A 81 -7.71 8.12 21.61
CA ALA A 81 -6.73 7.04 21.69
C ALA A 81 -5.30 7.59 21.88
N ASN A 82 -4.90 8.56 21.05
CA ASN A 82 -3.57 9.17 21.14
C ASN A 82 -3.31 9.87 22.49
N ARG A 83 -4.32 10.56 23.03
CA ARG A 83 -4.22 11.25 24.32
C ARG A 83 -4.04 10.24 25.46
N LEU A 84 -4.94 9.25 25.53
CA LEU A 84 -4.88 8.19 26.54
C LEU A 84 -3.55 7.44 26.48
N LEU A 85 -3.05 7.18 25.27
CA LEU A 85 -1.76 6.52 25.08
C LEU A 85 -0.59 7.39 25.53
N GLY A 86 -0.63 8.70 25.26
CA GLY A 86 0.38 9.63 25.75
C GLY A 86 0.38 9.77 27.28
N ASP A 87 -0.80 9.77 27.90
CA ASP A 87 -0.96 9.78 29.36
C ASP A 87 -0.37 8.48 29.95
N TRP A 88 -0.66 7.32 29.35
CA TRP A 88 -0.09 6.03 29.74
C TRP A 88 1.43 5.97 29.55
N GLU A 89 1.96 6.51 28.44
CA GLU A 89 3.41 6.57 28.18
C GLU A 89 4.17 7.40 29.22
N ALA A 90 3.50 8.41 29.80
CA ALA A 90 4.05 9.28 30.84
C ALA A 90 4.05 8.63 32.24
N GLU A 91 3.34 7.51 32.44
CA GLU A 91 3.36 6.78 33.70
C GLU A 91 4.75 6.15 33.96
N THR A 92 5.21 6.24 35.20
CA THR A 92 6.50 5.65 35.63
C THR A 92 6.37 4.19 36.08
N ALA A 93 5.26 3.53 35.77
CA ALA A 93 5.00 2.15 36.17
C ALA A 93 5.88 1.16 35.38
N GLU A 94 6.18 0.01 35.98
CA GLU A 94 6.85 -1.08 35.27
C GLU A 94 5.95 -1.60 34.14
N ARG A 95 6.52 -1.73 32.94
CA ARG A 95 5.81 -2.20 31.76
C ARG A 95 5.99 -3.70 31.60
N SER A 96 4.89 -4.40 31.38
CA SER A 96 4.91 -5.83 31.02
C SER A 96 5.03 -5.99 29.51
N THR A 97 5.58 -7.13 29.05
CA THR A 97 5.65 -7.47 27.63
C THR A 97 4.26 -7.44 26.96
N VAL A 98 3.22 -7.86 27.67
CA VAL A 98 1.83 -7.80 27.18
C VAL A 98 1.39 -6.36 26.99
N SER A 99 1.68 -5.47 27.94
CA SER A 99 1.32 -4.04 27.82
C SER A 99 2.05 -3.38 26.65
N ASP A 100 3.34 -3.65 26.48
CA ASP A 100 4.11 -3.13 25.35
C ASP A 100 3.63 -3.69 24.00
N LEU A 101 3.18 -4.95 23.96
CA LEU A 101 2.57 -5.53 22.76
C LEU A 101 1.22 -4.86 22.44
N ILE A 102 0.33 -4.69 23.42
CA ILE A 102 -0.94 -3.97 23.22
C ILE A 102 -0.68 -2.52 22.78
N HIS A 103 0.35 -1.87 23.33
CA HIS A 103 0.78 -0.54 22.91
C HIS A 103 1.16 -0.53 21.41
N LEU A 104 2.03 -1.45 20.99
CA LEU A 104 2.42 -1.57 19.57
C LEU A 104 1.20 -1.83 18.67
N GLN A 105 0.30 -2.73 19.08
CA GLN A 105 -0.91 -3.04 18.33
C GLN A 105 -1.84 -1.81 18.23
N THR A 106 -1.96 -1.03 19.31
CA THR A 106 -2.73 0.22 19.33
C THR A 106 -2.18 1.22 18.31
N LEU A 107 -0.86 1.40 18.28
CA LEU A 107 -0.22 2.28 17.30
C LEU A 107 -0.44 1.80 15.86
N ILE A 108 -0.34 0.49 15.59
CA ILE A 108 -0.59 -0.06 14.25
C ILE A 108 -2.04 0.15 13.81
N LEU A 109 -3.02 -0.04 14.69
CA LEU A 109 -4.43 0.26 14.41
C LEU A 109 -4.64 1.73 14.04
N MET A 110 -4.01 2.65 14.79
CA MET A 110 -4.04 4.08 14.48
C MET A 110 -3.32 4.42 13.16
N ILE A 111 -2.26 3.69 12.78
CA ILE A 111 -1.60 3.88 11.47
C ILE A 111 -2.56 3.52 10.34
N ILE A 112 -3.28 2.39 10.47
CA ILE A 112 -4.27 1.95 9.48
C ILE A 112 -5.42 2.98 9.38
N GLU A 113 -5.90 3.47 10.52
CA GLU A 113 -6.93 4.51 10.57
C GLU A 113 -6.48 5.81 9.91
N ALA A 114 -5.27 6.28 10.24
CA ALA A 114 -4.69 7.48 9.65
C ALA A 114 -4.58 7.35 8.12
N ASP A 115 -4.22 6.18 7.61
CA ASP A 115 -4.11 5.92 6.17
C ASP A 115 -5.46 5.95 5.46
N ASN A 116 -6.51 5.48 6.13
CA ASN A 116 -7.87 5.48 5.62
C ASN A 116 -8.51 6.87 5.53
N HIS A 117 -7.90 7.92 6.07
CA HIS A 117 -8.29 9.31 5.75
C HIS A 117 -7.86 9.77 4.35
N GLY A 118 -7.11 8.95 3.62
CA GLY A 118 -6.77 9.16 2.23
C GLY A 118 -5.91 10.41 2.00
N PRO A 119 -6.16 11.19 0.93
CA PRO A 119 -5.37 12.38 0.62
C PRO A 119 -5.26 13.41 1.76
N ALA A 120 -6.27 13.48 2.63
CA ALA A 120 -6.23 14.36 3.80
C ALA A 120 -5.13 13.95 4.79
N SER A 121 -4.83 12.65 4.90
CA SER A 121 -3.77 12.11 5.75
C SER A 121 -2.39 12.64 5.35
N LEU A 122 -2.08 12.58 4.06
CA LEU A 122 -0.81 13.04 3.50
C LEU A 122 -0.56 14.53 3.74
N LYS A 123 -1.63 15.34 3.78
CA LYS A 123 -1.56 16.78 4.02
C LYS A 123 -1.58 17.15 5.51
N GLY A 124 -1.71 16.18 6.41
CA GLY A 124 -1.96 16.41 7.83
C GLY A 124 -3.30 17.11 8.10
N GLN A 125 -4.27 16.95 7.19
CA GLN A 125 -5.59 17.58 7.22
C GLN A 125 -6.68 16.60 7.72
N HIS A 126 -6.33 15.69 8.62
CA HIS A 126 -7.26 14.77 9.24
C HIS A 126 -7.25 14.93 10.77
N PRO A 127 -8.35 14.59 11.47
CA PRO A 127 -8.32 14.50 12.91
C PRO A 127 -7.39 13.35 13.32
N GLY A 128 -6.41 13.61 14.18
CA GLY A 128 -5.50 12.58 14.67
C GLY A 128 -4.02 12.97 14.58
N PRO A 129 -3.13 12.12 15.12
CA PRO A 129 -1.70 12.23 14.88
C PRO A 129 -1.34 11.85 13.44
N SER A 130 -0.26 12.42 12.91
CA SER A 130 0.18 12.10 11.55
C SER A 130 0.67 10.64 11.43
N LYS A 131 0.40 10.01 10.28
CA LYS A 131 0.82 8.63 9.97
C LYS A 131 2.32 8.41 10.24
N SER A 132 3.18 9.31 9.77
CA SER A 132 4.64 9.20 9.96
C SER A 132 5.05 9.27 11.43
N SER A 133 4.38 10.11 12.25
CA SER A 133 4.65 10.15 13.69
C SER A 133 4.27 8.84 14.38
N LEU A 134 3.16 8.22 13.96
CA LEU A 134 2.72 6.94 14.50
C LEU A 134 3.66 5.80 14.10
N ILE A 135 4.10 5.75 12.84
CA ILE A 135 5.08 4.75 12.38
C ILE A 135 6.37 4.88 13.20
N GLY A 136 6.90 6.10 13.37
CA GLY A 136 8.12 6.33 14.15
C GLY A 136 8.01 5.85 15.60
N ARG A 137 6.87 6.11 16.25
CA ARG A 137 6.58 5.59 17.59
C ARG A 137 6.49 4.07 17.62
N ALA A 138 5.77 3.47 16.67
CA ALA A 138 5.60 2.02 16.59
C ALA A 138 6.93 1.30 16.38
N VAL A 139 7.81 1.86 15.52
CA VAL A 139 9.17 1.35 15.30
C VAL A 139 9.99 1.40 16.59
N GLY A 140 9.89 2.51 17.35
CA GLY A 140 10.54 2.62 18.66
C GLY A 140 10.11 1.53 19.64
N VAL A 141 8.80 1.27 19.74
CA VAL A 141 8.24 0.21 20.61
C VAL A 141 8.66 -1.20 20.14
N ALA A 142 8.63 -1.45 18.83
CA ALA A 142 9.05 -2.73 18.28
C ALA A 142 10.53 -3.04 18.57
N TYR A 143 11.40 -2.02 18.52
CA TYR A 143 12.80 -2.15 18.88
C TYR A 143 13.02 -2.32 20.39
N SER A 144 12.24 -1.65 21.25
CA SER A 144 12.34 -1.88 22.70
C SER A 144 11.94 -3.31 23.08
N LEU A 145 10.99 -3.89 22.36
CA LEU A 145 10.60 -5.30 22.47
C LEU A 145 11.58 -6.28 21.80
N SER A 146 12.60 -5.79 21.09
CA SER A 146 13.57 -6.59 20.34
C SER A 146 12.95 -7.52 19.27
N LEU A 147 11.78 -7.15 18.71
CA LEU A 147 11.04 -8.01 17.79
C LEU A 147 11.76 -8.27 16.46
N GLN A 148 12.68 -7.40 16.06
CA GLN A 148 13.55 -7.58 14.89
C GLN A 148 14.47 -8.81 15.01
N ARG A 149 14.67 -9.33 16.22
CA ARG A 149 15.46 -10.54 16.48
C ARG A 149 14.58 -11.79 16.68
N SER A 150 13.27 -11.61 16.81
CA SER A 150 12.32 -12.70 17.04
C SER A 150 12.16 -13.54 15.77
N HIS A 151 12.18 -14.86 15.94
CA HIS A 151 12.06 -15.81 14.85
C HIS A 151 11.36 -17.09 15.32
N ILE A 152 10.74 -17.80 14.40
CA ILE A 152 10.27 -19.17 14.61
C ILE A 152 11.33 -20.11 14.06
N ASP A 153 11.79 -21.02 14.91
CA ASP A 153 12.67 -22.10 14.49
C ASP A 153 11.89 -23.12 13.66
N SER A 154 12.12 -23.11 12.35
CA SER A 154 11.47 -24.03 11.41
C SER A 154 12.03 -25.46 11.47
N SER A 155 13.07 -25.72 12.27
CA SER A 155 13.63 -27.07 12.45
C SER A 155 12.82 -27.93 13.45
N ILE A 156 11.91 -27.31 14.19
CA ILE A 156 11.08 -27.98 15.19
C ILE A 156 9.77 -28.42 14.53
N ASP A 157 9.48 -29.73 14.55
CA ASP A 157 8.27 -30.35 13.96
C ASP A 157 6.99 -30.10 14.78
N VAL A 158 6.96 -29.03 15.58
CA VAL A 158 5.83 -28.65 16.43
C VAL A 158 5.20 -27.40 15.83
N GLN A 159 3.92 -27.49 15.48
CA GLN A 159 3.17 -26.32 15.02
C GLN A 159 3.10 -25.28 16.14
N PRO A 160 3.47 -24.01 15.89
CA PRO A 160 3.43 -22.98 16.90
C PRO A 160 1.99 -22.67 17.31
N GLU A 161 1.75 -22.43 18.60
CA GLU A 161 0.48 -21.91 19.06
C GLU A 161 0.32 -20.44 18.63
N LEU A 162 -0.65 -20.22 17.73
CA LEU A 162 -0.74 -19.03 16.89
C LEU A 162 -1.14 -17.74 17.63
N ASP A 163 -1.76 -17.85 18.80
CA ASP A 163 -2.24 -16.71 19.60
C ASP A 163 -1.42 -16.48 20.89
N THR A 164 -0.21 -17.03 20.95
CA THR A 164 0.77 -16.69 21.99
C THR A 164 1.33 -15.28 21.79
N ASP A 165 1.69 -14.61 22.89
CA ASP A 165 2.21 -13.23 22.84
C ASP A 165 3.49 -13.12 22.00
N HIS A 166 4.32 -14.17 21.99
CA HIS A 166 5.50 -14.26 21.13
C HIS A 166 5.15 -14.26 19.64
N VAL A 167 4.19 -15.10 19.23
CA VAL A 167 3.76 -15.17 17.82
C VAL A 167 3.08 -13.86 17.40
N LEU A 168 2.25 -13.29 18.27
CA LEU A 168 1.62 -11.99 18.04
C LEU A 168 2.65 -10.85 17.92
N GLY A 169 3.73 -10.89 18.69
CA GLY A 169 4.87 -9.98 18.54
C GLY A 169 5.55 -10.11 17.17
N ILE A 170 5.81 -11.33 16.70
CA ILE A 170 6.34 -11.58 15.35
C ILE A 170 5.36 -11.05 14.29
N ARG A 171 4.06 -11.25 14.47
CA ARG A 171 3.04 -10.73 13.56
C ARG A 171 3.06 -9.21 13.51
N ALA A 172 3.05 -8.54 14.67
CA ALA A 172 3.09 -7.09 14.78
C ALA A 172 4.34 -6.50 14.12
N TRP A 173 5.51 -7.11 14.29
CA TRP A 173 6.75 -6.70 13.64
C TRP A 173 6.65 -6.74 12.11
N TRP A 174 6.21 -7.86 11.54
CA TRP A 174 6.12 -8.00 10.09
C TRP A 174 5.01 -7.18 9.47
N ILE A 175 3.89 -6.97 10.17
CA ILE A 175 2.85 -6.03 9.75
C ILE A 175 3.41 -4.60 9.71
N LEU A 176 4.17 -4.20 10.73
CA LEU A 176 4.81 -2.89 10.75
C LEU A 176 5.85 -2.73 9.63
N VAL A 177 6.64 -3.77 9.34
CA VAL A 177 7.53 -3.80 8.18
C VAL A 177 6.75 -3.57 6.90
N ILE A 178 5.65 -4.32 6.67
CA ILE A 178 4.80 -4.12 5.48
C ILE A 178 4.32 -2.67 5.41
N ILE A 179 3.72 -2.15 6.47
CA ILE A 179 3.21 -0.78 6.52
C ILE A 179 4.30 0.26 6.17
N ASP A 180 5.51 0.12 6.74
CA ASP A 180 6.63 1.01 6.46
C ASP A 180 7.04 0.96 4.98
N ARG A 181 7.14 -0.25 4.39
CA ARG A 181 7.52 -0.42 2.97
C ARG A 181 6.48 0.14 2.02
N TRP A 182 5.21 -0.15 2.27
CA TRP A 182 4.11 0.31 1.43
C TRP A 182 3.90 1.82 1.54
N ASN A 183 4.05 2.39 2.74
CA ASN A 183 4.08 3.83 2.91
C ASN A 183 5.20 4.47 2.09
N ALA A 184 6.44 3.98 2.27
CA ALA A 184 7.63 4.53 1.64
C ALA A 184 7.57 4.48 0.09
N ILE A 185 7.09 3.38 -0.51
CA ILE A 185 6.90 3.31 -1.98
C ILE A 185 5.75 4.19 -2.48
N GLY A 186 4.68 4.35 -1.68
CA GLY A 186 3.52 5.16 -2.03
C GLY A 186 3.77 6.66 -1.97
N THR A 187 4.52 7.11 -0.97
CA THR A 187 4.81 8.54 -0.72
C THR A 187 6.19 8.98 -1.18
N ALA A 188 7.04 8.04 -1.62
CA ALA A 188 8.46 8.27 -1.90
C ALA A 188 9.26 8.82 -0.69
N ASP A 189 8.77 8.56 0.54
CA ASP A 189 9.51 8.86 1.76
C ASP A 189 10.54 7.76 2.08
N PRO A 190 11.62 8.07 2.81
CA PRO A 190 12.53 7.05 3.32
C PRO A 190 11.84 6.07 4.27
N MET A 191 12.23 4.80 4.20
CA MET A 191 11.80 3.76 5.15
C MET A 191 12.34 4.07 6.55
N MET A 192 11.52 3.84 7.58
CA MET A 192 11.95 3.97 8.98
C MET A 192 12.64 2.71 9.51
N ILE A 193 12.30 1.53 8.98
CA ILE A 193 12.94 0.27 9.36
C ILE A 193 14.04 -0.07 8.35
N PRO A 194 15.33 -0.12 8.72
CA PRO A 194 16.40 -0.50 7.78
C PRO A 194 16.27 -1.95 7.32
N ASN A 195 16.62 -2.23 6.06
CA ASN A 195 16.55 -3.61 5.51
C ASN A 195 17.43 -4.59 6.26
N ASP A 196 18.60 -4.17 6.75
CA ASP A 196 19.54 -5.03 7.48
C ASP A 196 18.96 -5.55 8.82
N THR A 197 17.88 -4.94 9.30
CA THR A 197 17.17 -5.39 10.52
C THR A 197 16.04 -6.39 10.23
N VAL A 198 15.72 -6.63 8.96
CA VAL A 198 14.62 -7.49 8.53
C VAL A 198 15.22 -8.76 7.92
N THR A 199 15.02 -9.90 8.58
CA THR A 199 15.49 -11.20 8.08
C THR A 199 14.30 -12.09 7.72
N LEU A 200 14.11 -12.33 6.43
CA LEU A 200 13.07 -13.25 5.95
C LEU A 200 13.46 -14.70 6.27
N SER A 201 12.61 -15.44 6.98
CA SER A 201 12.82 -16.84 7.32
C SER A 201 11.63 -17.71 6.93
N ALA A 202 11.89 -19.00 6.64
CA ALA A 202 10.85 -19.95 6.28
C ALA A 202 9.85 -20.20 7.41
N GLY A 203 10.25 -20.00 8.67
CA GLY A 203 9.38 -20.13 9.85
C GLY A 203 8.19 -19.15 9.85
N LEU A 204 8.27 -18.04 9.12
CA LEU A 204 7.16 -17.09 8.98
C LEU A 204 5.94 -17.71 8.29
N LYS A 205 6.15 -18.70 7.40
CA LYS A 205 5.06 -19.45 6.79
C LYS A 205 4.20 -20.18 7.83
N LEU A 206 4.79 -20.65 8.93
CA LEU A 206 4.05 -21.30 10.02
C LEU A 206 3.19 -20.31 10.82
N VAL A 207 3.59 -19.04 10.88
CA VAL A 207 2.90 -17.98 11.64
C VAL A 207 1.73 -17.37 10.86
N PHE A 208 1.95 -17.19 9.56
CA PHE A 208 1.08 -16.39 8.69
C PHE A 208 0.29 -17.23 7.69
N GLY A 209 0.66 -18.50 7.49
CA GLY A 209 0.18 -19.29 6.37
C GLY A 209 0.82 -18.87 5.04
N GLU A 210 0.57 -19.65 3.99
CA GLU A 210 1.25 -19.47 2.70
C GLU A 210 0.93 -18.12 2.04
N ALA A 211 -0.35 -17.73 1.97
CA ALA A 211 -0.75 -16.53 1.23
C ALA A 211 -0.14 -15.24 1.81
N ILE A 212 -0.23 -15.06 3.13
CA ILE A 212 0.34 -13.87 3.79
C ILE A 212 1.88 -13.94 3.80
N TYR A 213 2.47 -15.13 3.92
CA TYR A 213 3.93 -15.28 3.75
C TYR A 213 4.40 -14.82 2.36
N ARG A 214 3.68 -15.19 1.29
CA ARG A 214 4.00 -14.72 -0.08
C ARG A 214 3.82 -13.20 -0.22
N PHE A 215 2.84 -12.63 0.47
CA PHE A 215 2.66 -11.18 0.54
C PHE A 215 3.78 -10.47 1.33
N ILE A 216 4.26 -11.07 2.43
CA ILE A 216 5.46 -10.60 3.17
C ILE A 216 6.68 -10.59 2.25
N MET A 217 6.87 -11.63 1.42
CA MET A 217 7.99 -11.68 0.46
C MET A 217 7.94 -10.52 -0.53
N LEU A 218 6.76 -10.15 -1.06
CA LEU A 218 6.63 -8.99 -1.95
C LEU A 218 7.04 -7.69 -1.25
N SER A 219 6.59 -7.51 -0.01
CA SER A 219 6.93 -6.32 0.79
C SER A 219 8.43 -6.27 1.14
N TYR A 220 9.04 -7.42 1.41
CA TYR A 220 10.48 -7.56 1.60
C TYR A 220 11.25 -7.16 0.33
N ILE A 221 10.79 -7.61 -0.85
CA ILE A 221 11.38 -7.24 -2.14
C ILE A 221 11.28 -5.72 -2.35
N ILE A 222 10.11 -5.10 -2.14
CA ILE A 222 9.93 -3.64 -2.24
C ILE A 222 11.01 -2.91 -1.43
N GLY A 223 11.21 -3.30 -0.17
CA GLY A 223 12.16 -2.65 0.71
C GLY A 223 13.59 -2.64 0.19
N HIS A 224 14.04 -3.71 -0.46
CA HIS A 224 15.39 -3.81 -1.00
C HIS A 224 15.63 -2.91 -2.21
N TRP A 225 14.58 -2.64 -3.00
CA TRP A 225 14.70 -1.86 -4.23
C TRP A 225 14.45 -0.38 -4.03
N LEU A 226 13.62 -0.02 -3.05
CA LEU A 226 13.24 1.37 -2.81
C LEU A 226 14.44 2.34 -2.74
N PRO A 227 15.53 2.05 -1.98
CA PRO A 227 16.64 2.98 -1.89
C PRO A 227 17.38 3.19 -3.22
N ALA A 228 17.45 2.15 -4.06
CA ALA A 228 18.13 2.21 -5.35
C ALA A 228 17.24 2.83 -6.46
N SER A 229 15.93 2.80 -6.31
CA SER A 229 14.98 3.27 -7.31
C SER A 229 14.46 4.70 -7.05
N LEU A 230 14.25 5.08 -5.78
CA LEU A 230 13.69 6.38 -5.42
C LEU A 230 14.68 7.32 -4.73
N THR A 231 15.53 6.80 -3.85
CA THR A 231 16.44 7.62 -3.02
C THR A 231 17.91 7.42 -3.37
N ALA A 232 18.19 7.02 -4.61
CA ALA A 232 19.54 6.71 -5.07
C ALA A 232 20.44 7.95 -4.97
N PRO A 233 21.60 7.89 -4.30
CA PRO A 233 22.54 9.00 -4.27
C PRO A 233 22.93 9.44 -5.69
N GLU A 234 22.96 10.75 -5.94
CA GLU A 234 23.36 11.33 -7.24
C GLU A 234 24.78 10.90 -7.66
N SER A 235 25.60 10.43 -6.72
CA SER A 235 26.95 9.92 -6.94
C SER A 235 27.02 8.51 -7.53
N LEU A 236 25.89 7.80 -7.64
CA LEU A 236 25.88 6.49 -8.30
C LEU A 236 26.14 6.66 -9.80
N GLY A 237 27.12 5.91 -10.31
CA GLY A 237 27.51 5.98 -11.71
C GLY A 237 26.35 5.70 -12.68
N PRO A 238 26.52 6.08 -13.96
CA PRO A 238 25.52 5.82 -15.00
C PRO A 238 25.11 4.34 -15.04
N GLY A 239 23.81 4.07 -15.17
CA GLY A 239 23.27 2.70 -15.31
C GLY A 239 22.93 1.96 -14.00
N SER A 240 23.26 2.52 -12.83
CA SER A 240 22.90 1.95 -11.51
C SER A 240 21.40 1.71 -11.33
N GLY A 241 20.58 2.70 -11.71
CA GLY A 241 19.12 2.56 -11.69
C GLY A 241 18.60 1.48 -12.63
N ALA A 242 19.14 1.37 -13.85
CA ALA A 242 18.75 0.34 -14.81
C ALA A 242 19.08 -1.08 -14.29
N ALA A 243 20.24 -1.25 -13.67
CA ALA A 243 20.62 -2.53 -13.04
C ALA A 243 19.69 -2.88 -11.86
N ALA A 244 19.35 -1.91 -11.02
CA ALA A 244 18.40 -2.10 -9.93
C ALA A 244 17.01 -2.51 -10.44
N SER A 245 16.51 -1.83 -11.47
CA SER A 245 15.22 -2.14 -12.09
C SER A 245 15.20 -3.52 -12.75
N ALA A 246 16.27 -3.91 -13.44
CA ALA A 246 16.41 -5.24 -14.03
C ALA A 246 16.39 -6.33 -12.96
N ALA A 247 17.10 -6.12 -11.85
CA ALA A 247 17.11 -7.05 -10.73
C ALA A 247 15.74 -7.11 -10.02
N PHE A 248 15.03 -6.00 -9.87
CA PHE A 248 13.65 -6.01 -9.36
C PHE A 248 12.73 -6.84 -10.28
N ASN A 249 12.85 -6.66 -11.60
CA ASN A 249 12.07 -7.44 -12.57
C ASN A 249 12.36 -8.94 -12.48
N VAL A 250 13.63 -9.35 -12.33
CA VAL A 250 14.01 -10.76 -12.10
C VAL A 250 13.40 -11.31 -10.81
N ASN A 251 13.40 -10.53 -9.72
CA ASN A 251 12.76 -10.95 -8.47
C ASN A 251 11.25 -11.17 -8.64
N MET A 252 10.57 -10.36 -9.46
CA MET A 252 9.15 -10.59 -9.77
C MET A 252 8.90 -11.86 -10.58
N GLU A 253 9.80 -12.22 -11.50
CA GLU A 253 9.70 -13.49 -12.23
C GLU A 253 9.97 -14.70 -11.32
N MET A 254 10.99 -14.62 -10.46
CA MET A 254 11.30 -15.68 -9.51
C MET A 254 10.16 -15.88 -8.52
N TRP A 255 9.62 -14.79 -7.97
CA TRP A 255 8.46 -14.86 -7.07
C TRP A 255 7.26 -15.52 -7.76
N ARG A 256 6.97 -15.15 -9.02
CA ARG A 256 5.86 -15.73 -9.80
C ARG A 256 6.08 -17.21 -10.10
N ALA A 257 7.31 -17.60 -10.43
CA ALA A 257 7.64 -18.99 -10.74
C ALA A 257 7.43 -19.93 -9.54
N ASP A 258 7.70 -19.44 -8.33
CA ASP A 258 7.54 -20.18 -7.09
C ASP A 258 6.17 -19.97 -6.42
N PHE A 259 5.24 -19.26 -7.07
CA PHE A 259 3.94 -18.94 -6.50
C PHE A 259 2.99 -20.16 -6.54
N PRO A 260 2.42 -20.60 -5.40
CA PRO A 260 1.59 -21.80 -5.35
C PRO A 260 0.27 -21.66 -6.13
N PRO A 261 -0.11 -22.68 -6.93
CA PRO A 261 -1.32 -22.62 -7.75
C PRO A 261 -2.64 -22.73 -6.96
N ASP A 262 -2.59 -23.21 -5.71
CA ASP A 262 -3.72 -23.32 -4.79
C ASP A 262 -4.12 -21.97 -4.16
N ILE A 263 -3.25 -20.96 -4.23
CA ILE A 263 -3.58 -19.59 -3.83
C ILE A 263 -4.25 -18.90 -5.01
N THR A 264 -5.58 -19.01 -5.10
CA THR A 264 -6.34 -18.44 -6.21
C THR A 264 -6.64 -16.95 -6.01
N PRO A 265 -6.85 -16.18 -7.09
CA PRO A 265 -7.29 -14.78 -6.98
C PRO A 265 -8.65 -14.58 -6.32
N ALA A 266 -9.51 -15.60 -6.31
CA ALA A 266 -10.83 -15.51 -5.67
C ALA A 266 -10.74 -15.65 -4.15
N ASP A 267 -9.84 -16.50 -3.66
CA ASP A 267 -9.69 -16.78 -2.23
C ASP A 267 -8.73 -15.79 -1.54
N PHE A 268 -7.67 -15.36 -2.26
CA PHE A 268 -6.62 -14.50 -1.73
C PHE A 268 -6.34 -13.30 -2.64
N PRO A 269 -7.32 -12.44 -2.94
CA PRO A 269 -7.17 -11.38 -3.94
C PRO A 269 -6.06 -10.37 -3.59
N VAL A 270 -5.81 -10.11 -2.30
CA VAL A 270 -4.82 -9.11 -1.86
C VAL A 270 -3.39 -9.47 -2.29
N VAL A 271 -2.97 -10.74 -2.20
CA VAL A 271 -1.61 -11.13 -2.60
C VAL A 271 -1.43 -11.07 -4.12
N HIS A 272 -2.50 -11.34 -4.88
CA HIS A 272 -2.51 -11.18 -6.34
C HIS A 272 -2.46 -9.72 -6.76
N LEU A 273 -3.25 -8.86 -6.10
CA LEU A 273 -3.19 -7.41 -6.29
C LEU A 273 -1.81 -6.85 -5.95
N ALA A 274 -1.22 -7.30 -4.84
CA ALA A 274 0.14 -6.92 -4.46
C ALA A 274 1.18 -7.36 -5.49
N TYR A 275 1.07 -8.58 -6.02
CA TYR A 275 1.95 -9.05 -7.08
C TYR A 275 1.89 -8.14 -8.31
N TRP A 276 0.69 -7.87 -8.83
CA TRP A 276 0.53 -7.04 -10.02
C TRP A 276 0.93 -5.59 -9.77
N HIS A 277 0.75 -5.07 -8.56
CA HIS A 277 1.25 -3.77 -8.14
C HIS A 277 2.78 -3.71 -8.20
N CYS A 278 3.47 -4.67 -7.59
CA CYS A 278 4.92 -4.77 -7.65
C CYS A 278 5.43 -4.97 -9.09
N ARG A 279 4.70 -5.76 -9.90
CA ARG A 279 5.03 -5.98 -11.31
C ARG A 279 4.90 -4.70 -12.14
N LEU A 280 3.84 -3.93 -11.92
CA LEU A 280 3.65 -2.62 -12.54
C LEU A 280 4.78 -1.66 -12.15
N LEU A 281 5.14 -1.59 -10.87
CA LEU A 281 6.29 -0.82 -10.41
C LEU A 281 7.60 -1.26 -11.10
N ALA A 282 7.86 -2.57 -11.20
CA ALA A 282 9.05 -3.09 -11.85
C ALA A 282 9.16 -2.63 -13.31
N TYR A 283 8.04 -2.60 -14.04
CA TYR A 283 8.02 -2.05 -15.39
C TYR A 283 8.19 -0.53 -15.42
N LEU A 284 7.54 0.22 -14.52
CA LEU A 284 7.68 1.68 -14.45
C LEU A 284 9.11 2.11 -14.07
N PHE A 285 9.85 1.30 -13.32
CA PHE A 285 11.27 1.57 -13.02
C PHE A 285 12.22 1.16 -14.15
N MET A 286 11.78 0.36 -15.11
CA MET A 286 12.64 -0.22 -16.15
C MET A 286 12.59 0.63 -17.43
N PRO A 287 13.68 1.32 -17.81
CA PRO A 287 13.69 2.20 -18.99
C PRO A 287 13.40 1.50 -20.32
N SER A 288 13.62 0.19 -20.37
CA SER A 288 13.39 -0.65 -21.55
C SER A 288 12.00 -1.31 -21.58
N ALA A 289 11.11 -0.98 -20.64
CA ALA A 289 9.74 -1.47 -20.62
C ALA A 289 8.92 -0.87 -21.77
N LEU A 290 8.02 -1.67 -22.34
CA LEU A 290 7.09 -1.21 -23.37
C LEU A 290 5.82 -0.66 -22.73
N ALA A 291 5.15 0.29 -23.39
CA ALA A 291 3.83 0.75 -22.95
C ALA A 291 2.81 -0.41 -22.84
N THR A 292 2.93 -1.43 -23.69
CA THR A 292 2.10 -2.64 -23.64
C THR A 292 2.34 -3.47 -22.37
N ASP A 293 3.56 -3.45 -21.82
CA ASP A 293 3.88 -4.14 -20.55
C ASP A 293 3.13 -3.44 -19.38
N ILE A 294 3.07 -2.10 -19.39
CA ILE A 294 2.32 -1.30 -18.41
C ILE A 294 0.81 -1.51 -18.54
N VAL A 295 0.28 -1.49 -19.76
CA VAL A 295 -1.14 -1.76 -20.02
C VAL A 295 -1.52 -3.14 -19.49
N TRP A 296 -0.70 -4.16 -19.77
CA TRP A 296 -0.97 -5.52 -19.32
C TRP A 296 -1.03 -5.64 -17.79
N ALA A 297 -0.03 -5.13 -17.08
CA ALA A 297 -0.03 -5.16 -15.62
C ALA A 297 -1.19 -4.34 -15.02
N SER A 298 -1.50 -3.18 -15.61
CA SER A 298 -2.63 -2.34 -15.18
C SER A 298 -3.98 -3.02 -15.42
N LYS A 299 -4.13 -3.73 -16.55
CA LYS A 299 -5.33 -4.50 -16.89
C LYS A 299 -5.58 -5.62 -15.89
N GLU A 300 -4.55 -6.34 -15.47
CA GLU A 300 -4.69 -7.38 -14.44
C GLU A 300 -5.06 -6.80 -13.07
N LEU A 301 -4.50 -5.65 -12.68
CA LEU A 301 -4.95 -4.95 -11.48
C LEU A 301 -6.42 -4.56 -11.55
N VAL A 302 -6.84 -3.90 -12.64
CA VAL A 302 -8.24 -3.48 -12.83
C VAL A 302 -9.17 -4.67 -12.83
N ARG A 303 -8.82 -5.76 -13.52
CA ARG A 303 -9.59 -7.01 -13.54
C ARG A 303 -9.82 -7.53 -12.12
N LEU A 304 -8.76 -7.64 -11.31
CA LEU A 304 -8.86 -8.12 -9.94
C LEU A 304 -9.69 -7.19 -9.04
N LEU A 305 -9.54 -5.87 -9.19
CA LEU A 305 -10.34 -4.89 -8.43
C LEU A 305 -11.84 -4.99 -8.77
N VAL A 306 -12.17 -5.20 -10.04
CA VAL A 306 -13.57 -5.31 -10.52
C VAL A 306 -14.19 -6.66 -10.14
N GLU A 307 -13.43 -7.75 -10.21
CA GLU A 307 -13.90 -9.10 -9.83
C GLU A 307 -14.11 -9.25 -8.30
N ASN A 308 -13.52 -8.37 -7.50
CA ASN A 308 -13.59 -8.42 -6.03
C ASN A 308 -14.22 -7.14 -5.43
N PRO A 309 -15.49 -6.83 -5.75
CA PRO A 309 -16.15 -5.56 -5.42
C PRO A 309 -16.32 -5.31 -3.91
N SER A 310 -16.28 -6.36 -3.09
CA SER A 310 -16.42 -6.29 -1.63
C SER A 310 -15.07 -6.32 -0.89
N LEU A 311 -13.94 -6.28 -1.60
CA LEU A 311 -12.62 -6.39 -1.00
C LEU A 311 -12.19 -5.07 -0.32
N LEU A 312 -12.60 -4.93 0.93
CA LEU A 312 -12.01 -3.93 1.83
C LEU A 312 -10.68 -4.46 2.34
N SER A 313 -9.62 -3.67 2.13
CA SER A 313 -8.28 -3.95 2.63
C SER A 313 -7.57 -2.63 2.95
N PRO A 314 -6.69 -2.58 3.96
CA PRO A 314 -5.83 -1.42 4.20
C PRO A 314 -5.01 -0.97 2.98
N LEU A 315 -4.78 -1.85 2.00
CA LEU A 315 -3.92 -1.58 0.84
C LEU A 315 -4.67 -1.28 -0.47
N SER A 316 -6.01 -1.33 -0.47
CA SER A 316 -6.81 -1.20 -1.71
C SER A 316 -6.51 0.08 -2.49
N HIS A 317 -6.20 1.17 -1.77
CA HIS A 317 -5.88 2.45 -2.37
C HIS A 317 -4.54 2.45 -3.12
N HIS A 318 -3.52 1.72 -2.66
CA HIS A 318 -2.24 1.59 -3.35
C HIS A 318 -2.41 0.97 -4.75
N PHE A 319 -3.24 -0.07 -4.84
CA PHE A 319 -3.52 -0.77 -6.10
C PHE A 319 -4.25 0.14 -7.09
N THR A 320 -5.32 0.78 -6.62
CA THR A 320 -6.18 1.61 -7.47
C THR A 320 -5.47 2.89 -7.93
N CYS A 321 -4.73 3.56 -7.04
CA CYS A 321 -4.01 4.79 -7.37
C CYS A 321 -2.92 4.57 -8.43
N LEU A 322 -2.05 3.57 -8.24
CA LEU A 322 -0.96 3.31 -9.18
C LEU A 322 -1.48 2.87 -10.56
N ALA A 323 -2.49 1.98 -10.59
CA ALA A 323 -3.11 1.56 -11.84
C ALA A 323 -3.75 2.74 -12.57
N SER A 324 -4.52 3.57 -11.86
CA SER A 324 -5.20 4.73 -12.45
C SER A 324 -4.19 5.74 -13.02
N LEU A 325 -3.16 6.10 -12.26
CA LEU A 325 -2.12 7.04 -12.72
C LEU A 325 -1.34 6.51 -13.94
N SER A 326 -0.99 5.22 -13.91
CA SER A 326 -0.29 4.59 -15.04
C SER A 326 -1.16 4.61 -16.31
N LEU A 327 -2.44 4.28 -16.17
CA LEU A 327 -3.40 4.33 -17.27
C LEU A 327 -3.61 5.76 -17.79
N LEU A 328 -3.64 6.77 -16.91
CA LEU A 328 -3.75 8.19 -17.30
C LEU A 328 -2.56 8.62 -18.18
N GLU A 329 -1.34 8.24 -17.84
CA GLU A 329 -0.17 8.50 -18.71
C GLU A 329 -0.27 7.73 -20.04
N LEU A 330 -0.74 6.48 -20.00
CA LEU A 330 -0.93 5.67 -21.20
C LEU A 330 -2.01 6.20 -22.16
N THR A 331 -2.96 7.04 -21.69
CA THR A 331 -3.90 7.73 -22.59
C THR A 331 -3.22 8.73 -23.51
N LYS A 332 -2.06 9.27 -23.10
CA LYS A 332 -1.28 10.23 -23.89
C LYS A 332 -0.50 9.54 -24.99
N VAL A 333 -0.18 8.26 -24.82
CA VAL A 333 0.54 7.43 -25.79
C VAL A 333 -0.44 6.85 -26.82
N GLU A 334 -0.28 7.22 -28.09
CA GLU A 334 -1.22 6.90 -29.17
C GLU A 334 -1.55 5.41 -29.29
N LYS A 335 -0.53 4.53 -29.24
CA LYS A 335 -0.69 3.08 -29.39
C LYS A 335 -1.48 2.39 -28.27
N THR A 336 -1.57 3.01 -27.08
CA THR A 336 -2.24 2.44 -25.90
C THR A 336 -3.48 3.23 -25.49
N ARG A 337 -3.77 4.35 -26.17
CA ARG A 337 -4.79 5.32 -25.77
C ARG A 337 -6.18 4.70 -25.60
N GLU A 338 -6.61 3.91 -26.57
CA GLU A 338 -7.95 3.31 -26.59
C GLU A 338 -8.14 2.32 -25.44
N GLU A 339 -7.22 1.35 -25.29
CA GLU A 339 -7.28 0.35 -24.23
C GLU A 339 -7.15 0.99 -22.84
N ALA A 340 -6.25 1.96 -22.66
CA ALA A 340 -6.10 2.69 -21.40
C ALA A 340 -7.38 3.46 -21.03
N THR A 341 -8.01 4.12 -22.00
CA THR A 341 -9.28 4.84 -21.79
C THR A 341 -10.40 3.88 -21.41
N GLN A 342 -10.46 2.70 -22.04
CA GLN A 342 -11.46 1.69 -21.70
C GLN A 342 -11.29 1.16 -20.28
N LEU A 343 -10.05 0.90 -19.85
CA LEU A 343 -9.75 0.45 -18.48
C LEU A 343 -10.09 1.52 -17.44
N LEU A 344 -9.79 2.79 -17.71
CA LEU A 344 -10.19 3.91 -16.81
C LEU A 344 -11.71 4.01 -16.67
N LYS A 345 -12.47 3.82 -17.77
CA LYS A 345 -13.93 3.76 -17.70
C LYS A 345 -14.42 2.60 -16.85
N GLN A 346 -13.80 1.42 -16.94
CA GLN A 346 -14.14 0.29 -16.06
C GLN A 346 -13.94 0.66 -14.59
N ILE A 347 -12.83 1.32 -14.22
CA ILE A 347 -12.61 1.78 -12.83
C ILE A 347 -13.73 2.74 -12.38
N LEU A 348 -14.20 3.64 -13.25
CA LEU A 348 -15.24 4.59 -12.93
C LEU A 348 -16.65 3.98 -12.82
N GLU A 349 -16.96 3.05 -13.73
CA GLU A 349 -18.31 2.48 -13.93
C GLU A 349 -18.54 1.21 -13.10
N SER A 350 -17.48 0.47 -12.76
CA SER A 350 -17.57 -0.74 -11.96
C SER A 350 -17.71 -0.44 -10.47
N HIS A 351 -18.33 -1.38 -9.76
CA HIS A 351 -18.48 -1.33 -8.31
C HIS A 351 -17.19 -1.86 -7.66
N ILE A 352 -16.12 -1.07 -7.63
CA ILE A 352 -14.92 -1.42 -6.85
C ILE A 352 -15.19 -1.10 -5.38
N ALA A 353 -14.53 -1.83 -4.47
CA ALA A 353 -14.64 -1.61 -3.03
C ALA A 353 -14.32 -0.14 -2.69
N PRO A 354 -15.15 0.52 -1.86
CA PRO A 354 -15.03 1.94 -1.60
C PRO A 354 -13.72 2.30 -0.89
N SER A 355 -13.15 3.44 -1.26
CA SER A 355 -11.95 3.99 -0.65
C SER A 355 -12.06 5.50 -0.44
N SER A 356 -11.40 6.02 0.59
CA SER A 356 -11.24 7.47 0.80
C SER A 356 -10.49 8.18 -0.32
N TRP A 357 -9.85 7.43 -1.22
CA TRP A 357 -9.14 7.92 -2.39
C TRP A 357 -10.03 8.08 -3.64
N ASP A 358 -11.24 7.52 -3.63
CA ASP A 358 -12.08 7.41 -4.83
C ASP A 358 -12.40 8.77 -5.45
N SER A 359 -12.66 9.79 -4.63
CA SER A 359 -12.95 11.15 -5.11
C SER A 359 -11.78 11.72 -5.91
N SER A 360 -10.57 11.71 -5.35
CA SER A 360 -9.37 12.21 -6.03
C SER A 360 -9.02 11.41 -7.28
N ILE A 361 -9.23 10.10 -7.28
CA ILE A 361 -9.04 9.27 -8.48
C ILE A 361 -10.04 9.67 -9.56
N ARG A 362 -11.33 9.77 -9.22
CA ARG A 362 -12.39 10.16 -10.15
C ARG A 362 -12.17 11.55 -10.73
N ASP A 363 -11.79 12.51 -9.90
CA ASP A 363 -11.48 13.88 -10.33
C ASP A 363 -10.32 13.90 -11.33
N LYS A 364 -9.24 13.17 -11.04
CA LYS A 364 -8.07 13.08 -11.95
C LYS A 364 -8.42 12.44 -13.29
N ILE A 365 -9.23 11.38 -13.27
CA ILE A 365 -9.70 10.73 -14.49
C ILE A 365 -10.60 11.69 -15.28
N ALA A 366 -11.50 12.40 -14.61
CA ALA A 366 -12.40 13.37 -15.25
C ALA A 366 -11.64 14.56 -15.88
N GLU A 367 -10.61 15.08 -15.22
CA GLU A 367 -9.73 16.12 -15.75
C GLU A 367 -9.05 15.70 -17.06
N THR A 368 -8.60 14.44 -17.13
CA THR A 368 -7.83 13.92 -18.27
C THR A 368 -8.72 13.45 -19.42
N VAL A 369 -9.90 12.92 -19.11
CA VAL A 369 -10.87 12.41 -20.11
C VAL A 369 -11.76 13.52 -20.68
N ARG A 370 -11.91 14.66 -19.98
CA ARG A 370 -12.62 15.82 -20.55
C ARG A 370 -11.90 16.26 -21.83
N PRO A 371 -12.59 16.28 -22.99
CA PRO A 371 -12.01 16.88 -24.18
C PRO A 371 -11.71 18.33 -23.85
N SER A 372 -10.48 18.77 -24.12
CA SER A 372 -10.07 20.17 -23.97
C SER A 372 -11.01 21.07 -24.79
N THR A 373 -12.09 21.54 -24.19
CA THR A 373 -12.95 22.55 -24.77
C THR A 373 -12.31 23.91 -24.52
N SER A 374 -11.24 24.20 -25.27
CA SER A 374 -10.70 25.56 -25.39
C SER A 374 -9.92 25.74 -26.69
N SER A 375 -10.64 26.23 -27.71
CA SER A 375 -10.25 27.39 -28.51
C SER A 375 -8.81 27.44 -29.07
N GLY A 376 -8.36 26.38 -29.75
CA GLY A 376 -7.07 26.39 -30.47
C GLY A 376 -6.98 25.38 -31.62
N ALA A 377 -7.71 24.27 -31.54
CA ALA A 377 -7.66 23.20 -32.54
C ALA A 377 -8.22 23.59 -33.91
N GLU A 378 -9.25 24.46 -33.98
CA GLU A 378 -9.74 24.97 -35.28
C GLU A 378 -8.73 25.91 -35.96
N VAL A 379 -7.99 26.70 -35.18
CA VAL A 379 -6.98 27.63 -35.72
C VAL A 379 -5.75 26.85 -36.22
N GLN A 380 -5.34 25.79 -35.51
CA GLN A 380 -4.23 24.93 -35.93
C GLN A 380 -4.60 24.02 -37.12
N GLY A 381 -5.84 23.52 -37.19
CA GLY A 381 -6.31 22.73 -38.33
C GLY A 381 -6.39 23.53 -39.63
N LEU A 382 -6.82 24.80 -39.55
CA LEU A 382 -6.83 25.72 -40.70
C LEU A 382 -5.42 26.14 -41.12
N GLN A 383 -4.50 26.35 -40.17
CA GLN A 383 -3.10 26.66 -40.45
C GLN A 383 -2.38 25.49 -41.12
N HIS A 384 -2.62 24.26 -40.65
CA HIS A 384 -2.03 23.04 -41.21
C HIS A 384 -2.57 22.72 -42.62
N LEU A 385 -3.83 23.07 -42.92
CA LEU A 385 -4.38 22.95 -44.28
C LEU A 385 -3.85 24.03 -45.24
N ALA A 386 -3.57 25.24 -44.74
CA ALA A 386 -2.95 26.31 -45.52
C ALA A 386 -1.48 25.99 -45.86
N ASP A 387 -0.73 25.44 -44.91
CA ASP A 387 0.67 25.03 -45.12
C ASP A 387 0.77 23.82 -46.08
N LEU A 388 -0.20 22.88 -46.02
CA LEU A 388 -0.26 21.75 -46.94
C LEU A 388 -0.58 22.20 -48.38
N ALA A 389 -1.45 23.20 -48.56
CA ALA A 389 -1.78 23.75 -49.87
C ALA A 389 -0.61 24.52 -50.50
N ALA A 390 0.23 25.18 -49.68
CA ALA A 390 1.43 25.87 -50.13
C ALA A 390 2.61 24.91 -50.44
N ALA A 391 2.65 23.73 -49.81
CA ALA A 391 3.72 22.75 -50.01
C ALA A 391 3.57 21.90 -51.29
N THR A 392 2.39 21.87 -51.92
CA THR A 392 2.13 21.01 -53.10
C THR A 392 2.79 21.47 -54.41
N GLU A 393 3.47 22.62 -54.46
CA GLU A 393 4.11 23.10 -55.70
C GLU A 393 5.60 22.75 -55.87
N VAL A 394 6.26 22.13 -54.89
CA VAL A 394 7.70 21.78 -55.04
C VAL A 394 8.04 20.47 -54.34
N SER A 395 8.07 19.36 -55.10
CA SER A 395 9.20 18.41 -55.08
C SER A 395 8.90 17.17 -55.91
N THR A 396 9.55 17.11 -57.07
CA THR A 396 9.82 15.90 -57.83
C THR A 396 10.94 15.07 -57.18
N GLY A 397 10.66 13.80 -56.90
CA GLY A 397 11.66 12.72 -56.95
C GLY A 397 12.34 12.32 -55.63
N ALA A 398 11.89 11.21 -55.03
CA ALA A 398 12.72 10.36 -54.19
C ALA A 398 12.31 8.88 -54.34
N ALA A 399 13.31 8.01 -54.47
CA ALA A 399 13.22 6.57 -54.67
C ALA A 399 12.82 5.83 -53.37
N PRO A 400 12.32 4.57 -53.44
CA PRO A 400 11.67 3.93 -52.30
C PRO A 400 12.68 3.38 -51.28
N GLU A 401 12.45 3.69 -49.99
CA GLU A 401 13.11 3.06 -48.86
C GLU A 401 12.63 1.62 -48.67
N ILE A 402 13.58 0.72 -48.46
CA ILE A 402 13.37 -0.69 -48.14
C ILE A 402 12.99 -0.79 -46.67
N LYS A 403 11.77 -1.28 -46.39
CA LYS A 403 11.33 -1.67 -45.04
C LYS A 403 12.15 -2.86 -44.57
N THR A 404 13.07 -2.63 -43.63
CA THR A 404 13.69 -3.69 -42.83
C THR A 404 12.85 -3.91 -41.58
N ASP A 405 11.69 -4.54 -41.75
CA ASP A 405 10.98 -5.19 -40.65
C ASP A 405 11.61 -6.58 -40.42
N ASP A 406 11.67 -7.01 -39.15
CA ASP A 406 12.17 -8.32 -38.65
C ASP A 406 13.66 -8.47 -38.29
N VAL A 407 14.24 -7.48 -37.59
CA VAL A 407 15.30 -7.79 -36.60
C VAL A 407 14.69 -7.67 -35.21
N PRO A 408 14.77 -8.71 -34.34
CA PRO A 408 14.33 -8.59 -32.95
C PRO A 408 15.09 -7.44 -32.28
N LYS A 409 14.40 -6.31 -32.05
CA LYS A 409 14.98 -5.19 -31.31
C LYS A 409 15.19 -5.65 -29.87
N PHE A 410 16.44 -5.89 -29.49
CA PHE A 410 16.77 -6.15 -28.09
C PHE A 410 16.39 -4.92 -27.27
N ARG A 411 15.71 -5.15 -26.15
CA ARG A 411 15.21 -4.09 -25.26
C ARG A 411 16.39 -3.46 -24.50
N THR A 412 17.04 -2.47 -25.08
CA THR A 412 18.23 -1.81 -24.52
C THR A 412 18.04 -0.30 -24.34
N SER A 413 16.80 0.21 -24.36
CA SER A 413 16.55 1.64 -24.14
C SER A 413 16.88 2.02 -22.70
N ASP A 414 17.59 3.15 -22.53
CA ASP A 414 17.93 3.75 -21.24
C ASP A 414 17.10 5.01 -20.92
N THR A 415 16.18 5.39 -21.82
CA THR A 415 15.50 6.70 -21.81
C THR A 415 13.96 6.64 -21.83
N TYR A 416 13.36 5.46 -21.63
CA TYR A 416 11.90 5.25 -21.66
C TYR A 416 11.24 5.55 -23.02
N ASP A 417 12.02 5.60 -24.11
CA ASP A 417 11.50 5.92 -25.44
C ASP A 417 10.40 4.94 -25.90
N ASP A 418 10.59 3.65 -25.61
CA ASP A 418 9.64 2.61 -26.01
C ASP A 418 8.35 2.61 -25.13
N LEU A 419 8.42 3.25 -23.95
CA LEU A 419 7.29 3.47 -23.04
C LEU A 419 6.41 4.65 -23.49
N GLY A 420 7.02 5.70 -24.05
CA GLY A 420 6.30 6.87 -24.57
C GLY A 420 5.93 7.93 -23.52
N PHE A 421 6.33 7.73 -22.26
CA PHE A 421 6.31 8.75 -21.20
C PHE A 421 7.40 8.44 -20.17
N ASP A 422 7.83 9.46 -19.40
CA ASP A 422 8.78 9.29 -18.30
C ASP A 422 8.03 9.11 -16.97
N PRO A 423 8.09 7.93 -16.32
CA PRO A 423 7.38 7.67 -15.06
C PRO A 423 8.11 8.23 -13.83
N ARG A 424 9.37 8.66 -13.96
CA ARG A 424 10.21 9.08 -12.82
C ARG A 424 9.63 10.25 -12.03
N PRO A 425 9.03 11.30 -12.64
CA PRO A 425 8.44 12.40 -11.87
C PRO A 425 7.32 11.92 -10.93
N MET A 426 6.42 11.05 -11.42
CA MET A 426 5.36 10.45 -10.63
C MET A 426 5.91 9.58 -9.50
N LEU A 427 6.90 8.74 -9.81
CA LEU A 427 7.46 7.80 -8.85
C LEU A 427 8.31 8.49 -7.76
N ARG A 428 9.11 9.51 -8.12
CA ARG A 428 9.95 10.26 -7.17
C ARG A 428 9.15 11.18 -6.27
N ALA A 429 7.99 11.64 -6.70
CA ALA A 429 7.05 12.34 -5.83
C ALA A 429 6.29 11.37 -4.90
N GLY A 430 6.25 10.08 -5.25
CA GLY A 430 5.36 9.09 -4.66
C GLY A 430 4.02 9.10 -5.39
N TYR A 431 3.55 7.95 -5.88
CA TYR A 431 2.32 7.91 -6.67
C TYR A 431 1.08 8.35 -5.88
N LEU A 432 1.06 8.19 -4.56
CA LEU A 432 -0.03 8.70 -3.72
C LEU A 432 -0.03 10.23 -3.63
N ASN A 433 1.16 10.85 -3.61
CA ASN A 433 1.29 12.30 -3.68
C ASN A 433 0.98 12.83 -5.10
N ALA A 434 1.44 12.13 -6.14
CA ALA A 434 1.28 12.53 -7.55
C ALA A 434 -0.19 12.65 -7.98
N LEU A 435 -1.06 11.81 -7.43
CA LEU A 435 -2.51 11.91 -7.65
C LEU A 435 -3.03 13.31 -7.25
N ASN A 436 -2.48 13.89 -6.19
CA ASN A 436 -2.91 15.16 -5.60
C ASN A 436 -2.21 16.40 -6.17
N LEU A 437 -1.17 16.24 -6.99
CA LEU A 437 -0.34 17.35 -7.51
C LEU A 437 -0.94 18.13 -8.71
N SER A 438 -2.27 18.21 -8.87
CA SER A 438 -2.91 19.05 -9.92
C SER A 438 -3.70 20.25 -9.36
N THR A 439 -3.14 20.98 -8.38
CA THR A 439 -3.79 22.20 -7.84
C THR A 439 -2.83 23.36 -7.52
N SER A 440 -1.77 23.54 -8.29
CA SER A 440 -0.92 24.75 -8.20
C SER A 440 -0.73 25.42 -9.55
#